data_AF-A0A7X6A7H6-F1
#
_entry.id   AF-A0A7X6A7H6-F1
#
_cell.length_a   1.000
_cell.length_b   1.000
_cell.length_c   1.000
_cell.angle_alpha   90.00
_cell.angle_beta   90.00
_cell.angle_gamma   90.00
#
_symmetry.space_group_name_H-M   'P 1'
#
loop_
_entity.id
_entity.type
_entity.pdbx_description
1 polymer ?
#
loop_
_entity_poly.entity_id
_entity_poly.type
_entity_poly.pdbx_seq_one_letter_code
_entity_poly.pdbx_strand_id
1 'polypeptide(L)' 'AKIAEEAKAEAKKLHWMHCPKCGMELTEIEYRGVQVDNCFSCGGMFLDAGEAEKILGFEEPGAFNKMFGYFIGKD' A
#
# COMPACT_ATOMS: atom_id res chain seq x y z
N ALA A 1 -20.78 16.05 18.68
CA ALA A 1 -19.33 15.89 18.43
C ALA A 1 -18.83 14.56 18.99
N LYS A 2 -18.79 14.37 20.33
CA LYS A 2 -18.28 13.15 20.99
C LYS A 2 -18.90 11.83 20.49
N ILE A 3 -20.24 11.75 20.44
CA ILE A 3 -20.96 10.55 19.96
C ILE A 3 -20.60 10.18 18.51
N ALA A 4 -20.42 11.17 17.62
CA ALA A 4 -20.11 10.92 16.22
C ALA A 4 -18.67 10.43 16.02
N GLU A 5 -17.73 10.92 16.85
CA GLU A 5 -16.35 10.45 16.86
C GLU A 5 -16.26 9.00 17.36
N GLU A 6 -16.94 8.69 18.46
CA GLU A 6 -17.02 7.34 19.04
C GLU A 6 -17.60 6.33 18.04
N ALA A 7 -18.70 6.68 17.37
CA ALA A 7 -19.30 5.83 16.33
C ALA A 7 -18.34 5.55 15.16
N LYS A 8 -17.55 6.55 14.74
CA LYS A 8 -16.54 6.38 13.68
C LYS A 8 -15.40 5.47 14.14
N ALA A 9 -14.96 5.59 15.39
CA ALA A 9 -13.90 4.75 15.95
C ALA A 9 -14.35 3.28 16.03
N GLU A 10 -15.57 3.02 16.49
CA GLU A 10 -16.16 1.68 16.52
C GLU A 10 -16.30 1.09 15.12
N ALA A 11 -16.81 1.86 14.17
CA ALA A 11 -16.87 1.44 12.78
C ALA A 11 -15.47 1.09 12.22
N LYS A 12 -14.45 1.91 12.49
CA LYS A 12 -13.08 1.62 12.04
C LYS A 12 -12.57 0.29 12.59
N LYS A 13 -12.80 0.00 13.88
CA LYS A 13 -12.39 -1.26 14.51
C LYS A 13 -13.07 -2.48 13.86
N LEU A 14 -14.37 -2.38 13.58
CA LEU A 14 -15.14 -3.48 12.99
C LEU A 14 -14.65 -3.88 11.58
N HIS A 15 -14.05 -2.96 10.84
CA HIS A 15 -13.58 -3.21 9.46
C HIS A 15 -12.06 -3.42 9.39
N TRP A 16 -11.33 -3.25 10.50
CA TRP A 16 -9.88 -3.44 10.53
C TRP A 16 -9.53 -4.89 10.20
N MET A 17 -8.56 -5.11 9.30
CA MET A 17 -8.16 -6.43 8.81
C MET A 17 -9.28 -7.26 8.18
N HIS A 18 -10.31 -6.61 7.65
CA HIS A 18 -11.37 -7.27 6.88
C HIS A 18 -11.30 -6.85 5.42
N CYS A 19 -11.44 -7.83 4.53
CA CYS A 19 -11.38 -7.61 3.09
C CYS A 19 -12.54 -6.71 2.65
N PRO A 20 -12.28 -5.53 2.05
CA PRO A 20 -13.33 -4.62 1.60
C PRO A 20 -14.17 -5.18 0.43
N LYS A 21 -13.69 -6.25 -0.24
CA LYS A 21 -14.40 -6.90 -1.34
C LYS A 21 -15.39 -7.96 -0.87
N CYS A 22 -15.04 -8.76 0.14
CA CYS A 22 -15.84 -9.93 0.53
C CYS A 22 -16.11 -10.07 2.04
N GLY A 23 -15.53 -9.20 2.87
CA GLY A 23 -15.73 -9.19 4.32
C GLY A 23 -14.94 -10.26 5.11
N MET A 24 -14.21 -11.16 4.44
CA MET A 24 -13.37 -12.15 5.13
C MET A 24 -12.10 -11.52 5.69
N GLU A 25 -11.51 -12.14 6.72
CA GLU A 25 -10.26 -11.68 7.31
C GLU A 25 -9.11 -11.62 6.30
N LEU A 26 -8.28 -10.60 6.45
CA LEU A 26 -7.01 -10.44 5.76
C LEU A 26 -5.91 -11.13 6.57
N THR A 27 -4.89 -11.62 5.87
CA THR A 27 -3.69 -12.20 6.48
C THR A 27 -2.47 -11.49 5.92
N GLU A 28 -1.63 -10.97 6.80
CA GLU A 28 -0.35 -10.36 6.41
C GLU A 28 0.60 -11.47 5.91
N ILE A 29 1.15 -11.27 4.71
CA ILE A 29 2.12 -12.17 4.09
C ILE A 29 3.30 -11.36 3.54
N GLU A 30 4.45 -12.00 3.39
CA GLU A 30 5.58 -11.39 2.69
C GLU A 30 5.47 -11.65 1.18
N TYR A 31 5.44 -10.59 0.38
CA TYR A 31 5.46 -10.64 -1.07
C TYR A 31 6.58 -9.76 -1.61
N ARG A 32 7.58 -10.38 -2.26
CA ARG A 32 8.76 -9.70 -2.81
C ARG A 32 9.49 -8.81 -1.79
N GLY A 33 9.59 -9.25 -0.53
CA GLY A 33 10.23 -8.50 0.55
C GLY A 33 9.40 -7.36 1.14
N VAL A 34 8.11 -7.27 0.78
CA VAL A 34 7.16 -6.28 1.30
C VAL A 34 6.03 -7.02 2.02
N GLN A 35 5.67 -6.58 3.23
CA GLN A 35 4.49 -7.11 3.91
C GLN A 35 3.23 -6.61 3.20
N VAL A 36 2.28 -7.50 2.92
CA VAL A 36 1.03 -7.17 2.23
C VAL A 36 -0.13 -7.93 2.84
N ASP A 37 -1.32 -7.36 2.80
CA ASP A 37 -2.52 -8.01 3.31
C ASP A 37 -3.22 -8.82 2.23
N ASN A 38 -3.28 -10.14 2.40
CA ASN A 38 -3.91 -11.04 1.45
C ASN A 38 -5.25 -11.57 1.96
N CYS A 39 -6.26 -11.58 1.08
CA CYS A 39 -7.51 -12.28 1.30
C CYS A 39 -7.51 -13.62 0.56
N PHE A 40 -7.31 -14.71 1.31
CA PHE A 40 -7.33 -16.07 0.75
C PHE A 40 -8.71 -16.55 0.26
N SER A 41 -9.80 -15.85 0.64
CA SER A 41 -11.15 -16.20 0.18
C SER A 41 -11.42 -15.72 -1.24
N CYS A 42 -11.07 -14.47 -1.56
CA CYS A 42 -11.42 -13.85 -2.85
C CYS A 42 -10.22 -13.47 -3.72
N GLY A 43 -8.99 -13.69 -3.24
CA GLY A 43 -7.73 -13.40 -3.92
C GLY A 43 -7.32 -11.93 -3.91
N GLY A 44 -7.99 -11.07 -3.14
CA GLY A 44 -7.62 -9.66 -3.02
C GLY A 44 -6.28 -9.48 -2.32
N MET A 45 -5.47 -8.54 -2.79
CA MET A 45 -4.22 -8.13 -2.17
C MET A 45 -4.29 -6.62 -1.92
N PHE A 46 -4.07 -6.22 -0.68
CA PHE A 46 -4.21 -4.86 -0.20
C PHE A 46 -2.84 -4.38 0.29
N LEU A 47 -2.53 -3.15 -0.08
CA LEU A 47 -1.22 -2.53 0.04
C LEU A 47 -1.38 -1.23 0.81
N ASP A 48 -0.49 -1.01 1.76
CA ASP A 48 -0.38 0.28 2.44
C ASP A 48 0.34 1.31 1.57
N ALA A 49 0.24 2.58 1.99
CA ALA A 49 0.88 3.67 1.30
C ALA A 49 2.41 3.45 1.21
N GLY A 50 2.96 3.47 -0.01
CA GLY A 50 4.38 3.25 -0.26
C GLY A 50 4.77 1.78 -0.53
N GLU A 51 3.89 0.80 -0.31
CA GLU A 51 4.21 -0.61 -0.55
C GLU A 51 4.17 -0.98 -2.02
N ALA A 52 3.22 -0.41 -2.77
CA ALA A 52 3.13 -0.61 -4.21
C ALA A 52 4.42 -0.14 -4.91
N GLU A 53 4.98 0.99 -4.49
CA GLU A 53 6.20 1.58 -5.03
C GLU A 53 7.41 0.66 -4.81
N LYS A 54 7.51 0.03 -3.63
CA LYS A 54 8.55 -0.96 -3.32
C LYS A 54 8.42 -2.20 -4.21
N ILE A 55 7.19 -2.72 -4.38
CA ILE A 55 6.93 -3.90 -5.22
C ILE A 55 7.24 -3.63 -6.70
N LEU A 56 6.93 -2.42 -7.17
CA LEU A 56 7.16 -1.99 -8.56
C LEU A 56 8.61 -1.56 -8.82
N GLY A 57 9.46 -1.48 -7.78
CA GLY A 57 10.87 -1.15 -7.92
C GLY A 57 11.13 0.33 -8.20
N PHE A 58 10.25 1.24 -7.73
CA PHE A 58 10.49 2.69 -7.80
C PHE A 58 11.48 3.19 -6.72
N GLU A 59 12.41 2.36 -6.29
CA GLU A 59 13.57 2.77 -5.49
C GLU A 59 14.59 3.48 -6.39
N GLU A 60 14.38 4.79 -6.60
CA GLU A 60 15.39 5.87 -6.69
C GLU A 60 14.81 7.08 -7.46
N PRO A 61 14.31 8.12 -6.77
CA PRO A 61 14.05 9.44 -7.38
C PRO A 61 15.28 10.13 -8.00
N GLY A 62 16.48 9.52 -7.91
CA GLY A 62 17.75 10.10 -8.35
C GLY A 62 18.30 9.54 -9.67
N ALA A 63 17.89 8.36 -10.11
CA ALA A 63 18.44 7.74 -11.33
C ALA A 63 17.95 8.44 -12.61
N PHE A 64 16.72 8.94 -12.60
CA PHE A 64 16.16 9.69 -13.73
C PHE A 64 16.86 11.05 -13.89
N ASN A 65 17.18 11.74 -12.80
CA ASN A 65 17.80 13.07 -12.85
C ASN A 65 19.31 13.04 -13.18
N LYS A 66 20.02 11.93 -12.85
CA LYS A 66 21.44 11.75 -13.22
C LYS A 66 21.63 11.34 -14.68
N MET A 67 20.67 10.65 -15.29
CA MET A 67 20.76 10.24 -16.70
C MET A 67 20.43 11.40 -17.67
N PHE A 68 19.51 12.29 -17.30
CA PHE A 68 19.16 13.46 -18.12
C PHE A 68 20.25 14.55 -18.17
N GLY A 69 21.08 14.66 -17.13
CA GLY A 69 22.18 15.64 -17.06
C GLY A 69 23.41 15.29 -17.92
N TYR A 70 23.58 14.02 -18.34
CA TYR A 70 24.73 13.61 -19.15
C TYR A 70 24.50 13.77 -20.66
N PHE A 71 23.23 13.80 -21.12
CA PHE A 71 22.88 13.82 -22.54
C PHE A 71 22.33 15.15 -23.09
N ILE A 72 22.11 16.19 -22.26
CA ILE A 72 21.56 17.50 -22.68
C ILE A 72 22.49 18.66 -22.27
N GLY A 73 23.81 18.47 -22.29
CA GLY A 73 24.76 19.47 -21.77
C GLY A 73 26.14 19.43 -22.41
N LYS A 74 26.23 19.45 -23.74
CA LYS A 74 27.45 19.80 -24.47
C LYS A 74 27.07 20.53 -25.75
N ASP A 75 26.75 21.81 -25.61
CA ASP A 75 27.30 22.96 -26.36
C ASP A 75 26.72 24.27 -25.81
#